data_AF-A0A503I7T9-F1
#
_entry.id   AF-A0A503I7T9-F1
#
_cell.length_a   1.000
_cell.length_b   1.000
_cell.length_c   1.000
_cell.angle_alpha   90.00
_cell.angle_beta   90.00
_cell.angle_gamma   90.00
#
_symmetry.space_group_name_H-M   'P 1'
#
loop_
_entity.id
_entity.type
_entity.pdbx_description
1 polymer ?
#
loop_
_entity_poly.entity_id
_entity_poly.type
_entity_poly.pdbx_seq_one_letter_code
_entity_poly.pdbx_strand_id
1 'polypeptide(L)'
;MTEQFMKKDDRNRRRTCRDRWRYRRHQHRRRLADPATSFTAKFSALLLFLIGRAPTLPVPVPQAVPAPQPLPPRTDVSAEQGDRESGEGGQMPMRPRAAHGRYRSRPSYSRILRDLSRPAPAARAAAAATFLARVPMEALDWVYMAIKEADWRGLRQIVQPGMTDAEADAALLKAARDARLQEATEPDEPTPDDNTKRKPPR
;
A
#
# COMPACT_ATOMS: atom_id res chain seq x y z
N MET A 1 29.64 -2.81 60.86
CA MET A 1 28.28 -3.34 60.56
C MET A 1 27.84 -2.74 59.23
N THR A 2 28.03 -3.50 58.16
CA THR A 2 27.83 -3.09 56.77
C THR A 2 26.65 -3.86 56.19
N GLU A 3 25.47 -3.26 56.14
CA GLU A 3 24.35 -3.79 55.36
C GLU A 3 24.47 -3.28 53.92
N GLN A 4 25.19 -4.04 53.12
CA GLN A 4 25.27 -3.87 51.68
C GLN A 4 24.49 -4.98 50.97
N PHE A 5 23.56 -4.53 50.13
CA PHE A 5 23.15 -5.12 48.86
C PHE A 5 22.47 -6.49 48.85
N MET A 6 21.15 -6.46 48.65
CA MET A 6 20.51 -7.44 47.76
C MET A 6 19.40 -6.79 46.93
N LYS A 7 19.77 -5.86 46.04
CA LYS A 7 18.91 -5.43 44.92
C LYS A 7 18.88 -6.58 43.90
N LYS A 8 17.89 -7.46 44.03
CA LYS A 8 17.62 -8.55 43.07
C LYS A 8 17.54 -7.99 41.65
N ASP A 9 18.38 -8.52 40.77
CA ASP A 9 18.38 -8.27 39.35
C ASP A 9 17.12 -8.85 38.67
N ASP A 10 16.02 -8.09 38.70
CA ASP A 10 14.79 -8.40 37.96
C ASP A 10 14.91 -8.14 36.44
N ARG A 11 16.10 -7.77 35.93
CA ARG A 11 16.31 -7.41 34.53
C ARG A 11 16.23 -8.57 33.55
N ASN A 12 16.26 -9.83 34.03
CA ASN A 12 16.33 -11.00 33.15
C ASN A 12 15.04 -11.83 33.11
N ARG A 13 13.90 -11.26 33.52
CA ARG A 13 12.61 -11.91 33.31
C ARG A 13 12.31 -11.90 31.81
N ARG A 14 12.54 -13.04 31.15
CA ARG A 14 12.23 -13.26 29.72
C ARG A 14 10.78 -12.82 29.46
N ARG A 15 10.62 -11.62 28.89
CA ARG A 15 9.30 -11.06 28.58
C ARG A 15 8.60 -12.02 27.63
N THR A 16 7.50 -12.59 28.09
CA THR A 16 6.71 -13.53 27.29
C THR A 16 6.20 -12.82 26.03
N CYS A 17 5.98 -13.57 24.94
CA CYS A 17 5.41 -13.02 23.71
C CYS A 17 4.08 -12.28 23.96
N ARG A 18 3.32 -12.72 24.97
CA ARG A 18 2.09 -12.09 25.44
C ARG A 18 2.31 -10.69 26.02
N ASP A 19 3.37 -10.48 26.80
CA ASP A 19 3.71 -9.16 27.35
C ASP A 19 4.19 -8.20 26.26
N ARG A 20 4.97 -8.70 25.30
CA ARG A 20 5.37 -7.90 24.12
C ARG A 20 4.16 -7.46 23.30
N TRP A 21 3.18 -8.33 23.12
CA TRP A 21 1.94 -7.98 22.42
C TRP A 21 1.12 -6.94 23.19
N ARG A 22 0.94 -7.10 24.51
CA ARG A 22 0.24 -6.11 25.35
C ARG A 22 0.92 -4.74 25.30
N TYR A 23 2.24 -4.72 25.41
CA TYR A 23 3.02 -3.47 25.31
C TYR A 23 2.84 -2.80 23.94
N ARG A 24 2.94 -3.56 22.84
CA ARG A 24 2.76 -3.04 21.48
C ARG A 24 1.34 -2.50 21.25
N ARG A 25 0.32 -3.18 21.78
CA ARG A 25 -1.08 -2.72 21.72
C ARG A 25 -1.31 -1.43 22.50
N HIS A 26 -0.69 -1.28 23.68
CA HIS A 26 -0.75 -0.03 24.45
C HIS A 26 -0.06 1.13 23.74
N GLN A 27 1.12 0.90 23.13
CA GLN A 27 1.78 1.93 22.33
C GLN A 27 0.96 2.35 21.12
N HIS A 28 0.32 1.40 20.43
CA HIS A 28 -0.55 1.72 19.28
C HIS A 28 -1.77 2.55 19.70
N ARG A 29 -2.36 2.31 20.89
CA ARG A 29 -3.43 3.15 21.42
C ARG A 29 -2.96 4.56 21.77
N ARG A 30 -1.75 4.73 22.28
CA ARG A 30 -1.19 6.06 22.57
C ARG A 30 -0.94 6.87 21.30
N ARG A 31 -0.44 6.24 20.23
CA ARG A 31 -0.27 6.90 18.92
C ARG A 31 -1.59 7.28 18.24
N LEU A 32 -2.69 6.58 18.56
CA LEU A 32 -4.02 6.95 18.09
C LEU A 32 -4.68 8.05 18.94
N ALA A 33 -4.12 8.33 20.13
CA ALA A 33 -4.57 9.37 21.04
C ALA A 33 -3.79 10.68 20.85
N ASP A 34 -3.26 10.92 19.64
CA ASP A 34 -2.70 12.22 19.30
C ASP A 34 -3.83 13.26 19.31
N PRO A 35 -3.68 14.39 20.01
CA PRO A 35 -4.76 15.37 20.21
C PRO A 35 -5.31 15.94 18.89
N ALA A 36 -4.52 15.93 17.82
CA ALA A 36 -4.90 16.39 16.48
C ALA A 36 -5.96 15.51 15.80
N THR A 37 -5.97 14.18 16.04
CA THR A 37 -6.99 13.28 15.46
C THR A 37 -8.33 13.35 16.20
N SER A 38 -8.33 13.89 17.43
CA SER A 38 -9.56 14.03 18.22
C SER A 38 -10.52 15.07 17.64
N PHE A 39 -9.99 16.14 17.01
CA PHE A 39 -10.83 17.17 16.41
C PHE A 39 -11.54 16.64 15.17
N THR A 40 -10.83 15.92 14.30
CA THR A 40 -11.41 15.28 13.10
C THR A 40 -12.47 14.24 13.45
N ALA A 41 -12.25 13.44 14.50
CA ALA A 41 -13.25 12.47 14.95
C ALA A 41 -14.53 13.16 15.49
N LYS A 42 -14.39 14.23 16.27
CA LYS A 42 -15.52 15.03 16.77
C LYS A 42 -16.27 15.73 15.63
N PHE A 43 -15.55 16.31 14.68
CA PHE A 43 -16.14 17.00 13.53
C PHE A 43 -16.90 16.02 12.63
N SER A 44 -16.34 14.81 12.40
CA SER A 44 -17.00 13.75 11.63
C SER A 44 -18.28 13.26 12.32
N ALA A 45 -18.25 13.08 13.65
CA ALA A 45 -19.43 12.69 14.42
C ALA A 45 -20.54 13.76 14.36
N LEU A 46 -20.17 15.05 14.43
CA LEU A 46 -21.12 16.16 14.27
C LEU A 46 -21.75 16.17 12.87
N LEU A 47 -20.94 15.95 11.83
CA LEU A 47 -21.41 15.89 10.44
C LEU A 47 -22.39 14.73 10.20
N LEU A 48 -22.08 13.55 10.76
CA LEU A 48 -22.98 12.40 10.69
C LEU A 48 -24.30 12.64 11.46
N PHE A 49 -24.24 13.33 12.60
CA PHE A 49 -25.44 13.69 13.36
C PHE A 49 -26.32 14.70 12.60
N LEU A 50 -25.73 15.66 11.89
CA LEU A 50 -26.46 16.61 11.06
C LEU A 50 -27.10 15.94 9.84
N ILE A 51 -26.37 15.06 9.15
CA ILE A 51 -26.91 14.30 8.01
C ILE A 51 -28.03 13.35 8.46
N GLY A 52 -27.87 12.69 9.61
CA GLY A 52 -28.87 11.76 10.15
C GLY A 52 -30.18 12.42 10.61
N ARG A 53 -30.21 13.75 10.77
CA ARG A 53 -31.41 14.52 11.12
C ARG A 53 -32.06 15.25 9.94
N ALA A 54 -31.50 15.16 8.74
CA ALA A 54 -32.16 15.70 7.56
C ALA A 54 -33.44 14.87 7.27
N PRO A 55 -34.59 15.51 6.96
CA PRO A 55 -35.77 14.80 6.52
C PRO A 55 -35.41 13.98 5.29
N THR A 56 -35.62 12.67 5.36
CA THR A 56 -35.35 11.74 4.27
C THR A 56 -36.20 12.14 3.07
N LEU A 57 -35.60 12.80 2.09
CA LEU A 57 -36.21 12.92 0.77
C LEU A 57 -36.43 11.50 0.22
N PRO A 58 -37.57 11.23 -0.43
CA PRO A 58 -37.86 9.92 -0.97
C PRO A 58 -36.79 9.54 -1.99
N VAL A 59 -35.96 8.56 -1.62
CA VAL A 59 -34.98 7.96 -2.52
C VAL A 59 -35.76 7.23 -3.60
N PRO A 60 -35.55 7.51 -4.90
CA PRO A 60 -36.18 6.75 -5.97
C PRO A 60 -35.77 5.28 -5.85
N VAL A 61 -36.78 4.43 -5.68
CA VAL A 61 -36.64 2.98 -5.61
C VAL A 61 -36.00 2.50 -6.92
N PRO A 62 -34.83 1.81 -6.89
CA PRO A 62 -34.32 1.20 -8.10
C PRO A 62 -35.34 0.15 -8.57
N GLN A 63 -35.82 0.32 -9.80
CA GLN A 63 -36.74 -0.60 -10.45
C GLN A 63 -36.16 -2.03 -10.41
N ALA A 64 -37.05 -2.98 -10.19
CA ALA A 64 -36.76 -4.40 -10.08
C ALA A 64 -35.82 -4.88 -11.19
N VAL A 65 -34.70 -5.47 -10.77
CA VAL A 65 -33.80 -6.21 -11.64
C VAL A 65 -34.60 -7.38 -12.23
N PRO A 66 -34.65 -7.54 -13.58
CA PRO A 66 -35.32 -8.69 -14.17
C PRO A 66 -34.65 -9.99 -13.73
N ALA A 67 -35.47 -11.02 -13.55
CA ALA A 67 -35.09 -12.33 -13.04
C ALA A 67 -33.85 -12.91 -13.74
N PRO A 68 -32.99 -13.66 -13.02
CA PRO A 68 -31.84 -14.33 -13.60
C PRO A 68 -32.30 -15.29 -14.69
N GLN A 69 -31.78 -15.13 -15.90
CA GLN A 69 -31.96 -16.10 -16.97
C GLN A 69 -31.39 -17.45 -16.54
N PRO A 70 -32.04 -18.57 -16.91
CA PRO A 70 -31.52 -19.91 -16.63
C PRO A 70 -30.16 -20.09 -17.31
N LEU A 71 -29.18 -20.55 -16.52
CA LEU A 71 -27.85 -20.92 -17.02
C LEU A 71 -27.99 -21.90 -18.20
N PRO A 72 -27.19 -21.76 -19.27
CA PRO A 72 -27.13 -22.78 -20.30
C PRO A 72 -26.66 -24.11 -19.69
N PRO A 73 -27.16 -25.25 -20.18
CA PRO A 73 -26.69 -26.57 -19.73
C PRO A 73 -25.18 -26.65 -19.92
N ARG A 74 -24.49 -27.09 -18.87
CA ARG A 74 -23.04 -27.35 -18.91
C ARG A 74 -22.78 -28.32 -20.05
N THR A 75 -22.21 -27.81 -21.13
CA THR A 75 -21.62 -28.63 -22.19
C THR A 75 -20.55 -29.50 -21.54
N ASP A 76 -20.82 -30.80 -21.56
CA ASP A 76 -19.91 -31.93 -21.55
C ASP A 76 -18.45 -31.56 -21.27
N VAL A 77 -18.02 -31.89 -20.06
CA VAL A 77 -16.61 -31.96 -19.70
C VAL A 77 -15.96 -32.92 -20.69
N SER A 78 -15.23 -32.38 -21.66
CA SER A 78 -14.53 -33.16 -22.69
C SER A 78 -13.67 -34.24 -22.02
N ALA A 79 -13.62 -35.44 -22.60
CA ALA A 79 -12.90 -36.59 -22.04
C ALA A 79 -11.45 -36.27 -21.65
N GLU A 80 -10.80 -35.32 -22.34
CA GLU A 80 -9.46 -34.83 -21.99
C GLU A 80 -9.33 -34.20 -20.60
N GLN A 81 -10.42 -33.70 -20.03
CA GLN A 81 -10.41 -33.08 -18.71
C GLN A 81 -10.55 -34.12 -17.59
N GLY A 82 -11.16 -35.28 -17.87
CA GLY A 82 -11.14 -36.44 -16.98
C GLY A 82 -9.74 -37.05 -16.85
N ASP A 83 -9.01 -37.16 -17.97
CA ASP A 83 -7.65 -37.75 -17.98
C ASP A 83 -6.62 -36.89 -17.22
N ARG A 84 -6.84 -35.57 -17.14
CA ARG A 84 -6.01 -34.65 -16.33
C ARG A 84 -6.26 -34.76 -14.83
N GLU A 85 -7.48 -35.10 -14.41
CA GLU A 85 -7.81 -35.25 -12.98
C GLU A 85 -7.44 -36.64 -12.45
N SER A 86 -7.43 -37.68 -13.29
CA SER A 86 -7.05 -39.06 -12.94
C SER A 86 -5.54 -39.29 -12.77
N GLY A 87 -4.69 -38.31 -13.14
CA GLY A 87 -3.24 -38.38 -12.91
C GLY A 87 -2.46 -39.35 -13.81
N GLU A 88 -3.11 -40.00 -14.77
CA GLU A 88 -2.51 -40.96 -15.71
C GLU A 88 -2.06 -40.31 -17.04
N GLY A 89 -2.43 -39.04 -17.26
CA GLY A 89 -2.08 -38.28 -18.45
C GLY A 89 -0.63 -37.80 -18.50
N GLY A 90 0.27 -38.71 -18.87
CA GLY A 90 1.44 -38.44 -19.72
C GLY A 90 2.58 -37.62 -19.10
N GLN A 91 3.77 -38.20 -19.18
CA GLN A 91 5.08 -37.53 -19.05
C GLN A 91 5.30 -36.47 -20.15
N MET A 92 4.42 -35.47 -20.26
CA MET A 92 4.81 -34.24 -20.96
C MET A 92 5.91 -33.61 -20.10
N PRO A 93 7.14 -33.43 -20.62
CA PRO A 93 8.13 -32.66 -19.92
C PRO A 93 7.50 -31.29 -19.67
N MET A 94 7.20 -30.99 -18.41
CA MET A 94 6.76 -29.66 -18.01
C MET A 94 7.77 -28.70 -18.64
N ARG A 95 7.33 -27.92 -19.64
CA ARG A 95 8.15 -26.84 -20.18
C ARG A 95 8.65 -26.08 -18.96
N PRO A 96 9.98 -25.87 -18.82
CA PRO A 96 10.54 -25.24 -17.64
C PRO A 96 9.73 -24.00 -17.38
N ARG A 97 9.05 -24.00 -16.23
CA ARG A 97 8.09 -22.97 -15.85
C ARG A 97 8.90 -21.69 -15.81
N ALA A 98 8.84 -20.89 -16.87
CA ALA A 98 9.61 -19.65 -16.95
C ALA A 98 9.31 -18.91 -15.65
N ALA A 99 10.35 -18.74 -14.84
CA ALA A 99 10.26 -18.30 -13.46
C ALA A 99 9.98 -16.79 -13.43
N HIS A 100 8.93 -16.36 -14.11
CA HIS A 100 8.51 -14.97 -14.22
C HIS A 100 7.67 -14.59 -13.00
N GLY A 101 8.33 -14.63 -11.84
CA GLY A 101 7.81 -14.10 -10.59
C GLY A 101 6.39 -14.57 -10.24
N ARG A 102 5.70 -13.76 -9.45
CA ARG A 102 4.36 -14.06 -8.93
C ARG A 102 3.25 -13.94 -9.99
N TYR A 103 3.54 -13.37 -11.16
CA TYR A 103 2.54 -13.01 -12.16
C TYR A 103 2.59 -13.98 -13.35
N ARG A 104 1.52 -14.77 -13.52
CA ARG A 104 1.40 -15.71 -14.66
C ARG A 104 1.11 -15.01 -16.00
N SER A 105 0.57 -13.80 -15.94
CA SER A 105 0.26 -12.94 -17.09
C SER A 105 0.67 -11.50 -16.74
N ARG A 106 0.88 -10.67 -17.77
CA ARG A 106 1.23 -9.24 -17.61
C ARG A 106 0.14 -8.55 -16.76
N PRO A 107 0.41 -8.23 -15.48
CA PRO A 107 -0.64 -7.75 -14.57
C PRO A 107 -1.01 -6.30 -14.91
N SER A 108 -2.21 -5.81 -14.61
CA SER A 108 -2.50 -4.37 -14.76
C SER A 108 -1.66 -3.54 -13.78
N TYR A 109 -1.35 -2.28 -14.13
CA TYR A 109 -0.65 -1.37 -13.22
C TYR A 109 -1.35 -1.25 -11.86
N SER A 110 -2.68 -1.15 -11.85
CA SER A 110 -3.50 -1.10 -10.64
C SER A 110 -3.32 -2.33 -9.75
N ARG A 111 -3.11 -3.52 -10.33
CA ARG A 111 -2.84 -4.76 -9.59
C ARG A 111 -1.44 -4.75 -8.98
N ILE A 112 -0.44 -4.27 -9.72
CA ILE A 112 0.93 -4.15 -9.21
C ILE A 112 0.97 -3.19 -8.02
N LEU A 113 0.39 -1.99 -8.17
CA LEU A 113 0.32 -0.98 -7.10
C LEU A 113 -0.46 -1.48 -5.87
N ARG A 114 -1.50 -2.29 -6.07
CA ARG A 114 -2.21 -2.96 -4.96
C ARG A 114 -1.29 -3.94 -4.22
N ASP A 115 -0.49 -4.71 -4.94
CA ASP A 115 0.46 -5.65 -4.34
C ASP A 115 1.63 -4.95 -3.64
N LEU A 116 2.06 -3.78 -4.12
CA LEU A 116 3.04 -2.91 -3.44
C LEU A 116 2.55 -2.40 -2.07
N SER A 117 1.24 -2.17 -1.93
CA SER A 117 0.65 -1.74 -0.65
C SER A 117 0.48 -2.85 0.39
N ARG A 118 0.73 -4.13 0.03
CA ARG A 118 0.52 -5.26 0.95
C ARG A 118 1.62 -5.34 2.01
N PRO A 119 1.31 -5.80 3.23
CA PRO A 119 2.31 -5.96 4.29
C PRO A 119 3.31 -7.13 4.06
N ALA A 120 3.26 -7.82 2.92
CA ALA A 120 4.11 -8.97 2.63
C ALA A 120 5.39 -8.54 1.86
N PRO A 121 6.59 -8.61 2.45
CA PRO A 121 7.82 -8.06 1.84
C PRO A 121 8.21 -8.76 0.54
N ALA A 122 8.11 -10.08 0.46
CA ALA A 122 8.41 -10.82 -0.77
C ALA A 122 7.47 -10.44 -1.93
N ALA A 123 6.18 -10.24 -1.63
CA ALA A 123 5.20 -9.82 -2.63
C ALA A 123 5.48 -8.38 -3.11
N ARG A 124 5.90 -7.49 -2.20
CA ARG A 124 6.28 -6.12 -2.53
C ARG A 124 7.52 -6.07 -3.42
N ALA A 125 8.56 -6.84 -3.10
CA ALA A 125 9.77 -6.89 -3.92
C ALA A 125 9.47 -7.38 -5.35
N ALA A 126 8.67 -8.45 -5.48
CA ALA A 126 8.25 -8.94 -6.79
C ALA A 126 7.39 -7.91 -7.55
N ALA A 127 6.47 -7.23 -6.87
CA ALA A 127 5.65 -6.17 -7.47
C ALA A 127 6.51 -4.97 -7.90
N ALA A 128 7.47 -4.54 -7.09
CA ALA A 128 8.38 -3.43 -7.39
C ALA A 128 9.24 -3.74 -8.62
N ALA A 129 9.83 -4.94 -8.70
CA ALA A 129 10.59 -5.36 -9.86
C ALA A 129 9.74 -5.38 -11.15
N THR A 130 8.50 -5.88 -11.04
CA THR A 130 7.55 -5.91 -12.17
C THR A 130 7.10 -4.50 -12.58
N PHE A 131 6.97 -3.58 -11.62
CA PHE A 131 6.61 -2.19 -11.89
C PHE A 131 7.75 -1.46 -12.60
N LEU A 132 8.96 -1.50 -12.04
CA LEU A 132 10.14 -0.83 -12.59
C LEU A 132 10.52 -1.34 -13.98
N ALA A 133 10.30 -2.62 -14.27
CA ALA A 133 10.54 -3.18 -15.61
C ALA A 133 9.60 -2.65 -16.70
N ARG A 134 8.51 -1.96 -16.33
CA ARG A 134 7.48 -1.46 -17.27
C ARG A 134 7.41 0.05 -17.34
N VAL A 135 7.82 0.72 -16.27
CA VAL A 135 7.83 2.19 -16.20
C VAL A 135 8.72 2.74 -17.31
N PRO A 136 8.28 3.79 -18.03
CA PRO A 136 9.10 4.44 -19.05
C PRO A 136 10.38 5.01 -18.43
N MET A 137 11.49 4.91 -19.17
CA MET A 137 12.83 5.21 -18.67
C MET A 137 12.95 6.63 -18.10
N GLU A 138 12.22 7.60 -18.64
CA GLU A 138 12.27 9.00 -18.21
C GLU A 138 11.65 9.23 -16.83
N ALA A 139 10.70 8.38 -16.41
CA ALA A 139 10.04 8.42 -15.11
C ALA A 139 10.65 7.44 -14.10
N LEU A 140 11.60 6.61 -14.51
CA LEU A 140 12.13 5.51 -13.70
C LEU A 140 12.74 6.00 -12.39
N ASP A 141 13.54 7.07 -12.44
CA ASP A 141 14.22 7.62 -11.27
C ASP A 141 13.21 8.18 -10.23
N TRP A 142 12.27 8.99 -10.70
CA TRP A 142 11.19 9.52 -9.85
C TRP A 142 10.34 8.40 -9.23
N VAL A 143 9.96 7.40 -10.03
CA VAL A 143 9.22 6.22 -9.53
C VAL A 143 10.07 5.45 -8.51
N TYR A 144 11.36 5.25 -8.76
CA TYR A 144 12.24 4.55 -7.83
C TYR A 144 12.31 5.25 -6.47
N MET A 145 12.40 6.58 -6.44
CA MET A 145 12.35 7.36 -5.20
C MET A 145 11.00 7.22 -4.50
N ALA A 146 9.88 7.33 -5.22
CA ALA A 146 8.55 7.11 -4.66
C ALA A 146 8.38 5.69 -4.04
N ILE A 147 8.93 4.66 -4.69
CA ILE A 147 8.96 3.29 -4.16
C ILE A 147 9.83 3.21 -2.89
N LYS A 148 11.01 3.83 -2.90
CA LYS A 148 11.95 3.83 -1.77
C LYS A 148 11.36 4.52 -0.53
N GLU A 149 10.66 5.63 -0.73
CA GLU A 149 9.94 6.39 0.31
C GLU A 149 8.63 5.73 0.74
N ALA A 150 8.26 4.63 0.07
CA ALA A 150 7.02 3.92 0.28
C ALA A 150 5.75 4.76 0.05
N ASP A 151 5.81 5.76 -0.84
CA ASP A 151 4.66 6.56 -1.25
C ASP A 151 3.82 5.86 -2.33
N TRP A 152 3.27 4.71 -1.95
CA TRP A 152 2.34 3.96 -2.80
C TRP A 152 1.02 4.69 -3.00
N ARG A 153 0.69 5.65 -2.13
CA ARG A 153 -0.58 6.38 -2.18
C ARG A 153 -0.54 7.42 -3.30
N GLY A 154 0.55 8.19 -3.42
CA GLY A 154 0.78 9.10 -4.53
C GLY A 154 0.73 8.38 -5.88
N LEU A 155 1.46 7.26 -6.00
CA LEU A 155 1.44 6.45 -7.23
C LEU A 155 0.04 5.94 -7.61
N ARG A 156 -0.81 5.58 -6.62
CA ARG A 156 -2.20 5.15 -6.87
C ARG A 156 -3.16 6.29 -7.22
N GLN A 157 -2.84 7.52 -6.84
CA GLN A 157 -3.63 8.68 -7.26
C GLN A 157 -3.35 9.03 -8.73
N ILE A 158 -2.10 8.84 -9.16
CA ILE A 158 -1.68 9.06 -10.55
C ILE A 158 -2.23 7.96 -11.46
N VAL A 159 -2.07 6.70 -11.07
CA VAL A 159 -2.52 5.55 -11.86
C VAL A 159 -3.85 5.01 -11.34
N GLN A 160 -4.93 5.43 -12.00
CA GLN A 160 -6.28 5.07 -11.63
C GLN A 160 -6.65 3.62 -12.06
N PRO A 161 -7.52 2.93 -11.31
CA PRO A 161 -8.02 1.63 -11.73
C PRO A 161 -8.84 1.75 -13.03
N GLY A 162 -8.51 0.93 -14.04
CA GLY A 162 -9.19 0.93 -15.33
C GLY A 162 -8.45 1.67 -16.44
N MET A 163 -7.40 2.44 -16.10
CA MET A 163 -6.51 3.03 -17.12
C MET A 163 -5.87 1.96 -17.98
N THR A 164 -5.72 2.28 -19.26
CA THR A 164 -4.91 1.48 -20.18
C THR A 164 -3.42 1.59 -19.81
N ASP A 165 -2.60 0.64 -20.26
CA ASP A 165 -1.15 0.68 -20.02
C ASP A 165 -0.54 2.00 -20.52
N ALA A 166 -0.93 2.47 -21.72
CA ALA A 166 -0.41 3.70 -22.32
C ALA A 166 -0.84 4.97 -21.55
N GLU A 167 -2.07 5.01 -21.04
CA GLU A 167 -2.54 6.11 -20.19
C GLU A 167 -1.78 6.16 -18.87
N ALA A 168 -1.52 5.01 -18.26
CA ALA A 168 -0.73 4.92 -17.04
C ALA A 168 0.71 5.40 -17.27
N ASP A 169 1.34 5.00 -18.38
CA ASP A 169 2.68 5.46 -18.75
C ASP A 169 2.73 6.98 -18.95
N ALA A 170 1.75 7.55 -19.67
CA ALA A 170 1.64 8.99 -19.87
C ALA A 170 1.41 9.75 -18.55
N ALA A 171 0.59 9.20 -17.64
CA ALA A 171 0.35 9.79 -16.33
C ALA A 171 1.61 9.79 -15.45
N LEU A 172 2.39 8.70 -15.47
CA LEU A 172 3.66 8.60 -14.75
C LEU A 172 4.70 9.59 -15.30
N LEU A 173 4.80 9.72 -16.62
CA LEU A 173 5.68 10.70 -17.27
C LEU A 173 5.30 12.14 -16.90
N LYS A 174 4.01 12.45 -16.90
CA LYS A 174 3.51 13.77 -16.50
C LYS A 174 3.88 14.06 -15.04
N ALA A 175 3.58 13.13 -14.13
CA ALA A 175 3.91 13.30 -12.71
C ALA A 175 5.42 13.47 -12.46
N ALA A 176 6.26 12.70 -13.17
CA ALA A 176 7.71 12.84 -13.07
C ALA A 176 8.20 14.21 -13.57
N ARG A 177 7.60 14.77 -14.63
CA ARG A 177 7.91 16.13 -15.11
C ARG A 177 7.45 17.19 -14.13
N ASP A 178 6.24 17.07 -13.60
CA ASP A 178 5.68 18.01 -12.63
C ASP A 178 6.53 18.05 -11.35
N ALA A 179 7.00 16.89 -10.87
CA ALA A 179 7.91 16.80 -9.73
C ALA A 179 9.24 17.52 -9.97
N ARG A 180 9.85 17.36 -11.15
CA ARG A 180 11.08 18.07 -11.53
C ARG A 180 10.88 19.59 -11.60
N LEU A 181 9.71 20.03 -12.06
CA LEU A 181 9.38 21.46 -12.08
C LEU A 181 9.21 22.03 -10.67
N GLN A 182 8.64 21.24 -9.74
CA GLN A 182 8.53 21.63 -8.34
C GLN A 182 9.90 21.76 -7.68
N GLU A 183 10.79 20.79 -7.88
CA GLU A 183 12.16 20.82 -7.37
C GLU A 183 12.95 22.02 -7.91
N ALA A 184 12.74 22.40 -9.17
CA ALA A 184 13.35 23.60 -9.74
C ALA A 184 12.73 24.92 -9.23
N THR A 185 11.51 24.87 -8.69
CA THR A 185 10.78 26.05 -8.21
C THR A 185 11.04 26.31 -6.73
N GLU A 186 11.35 25.29 -5.94
CA GLU A 186 11.74 25.48 -4.54
C GLU A 186 13.06 26.27 -4.52
N PRO A 187 13.02 27.59 -4.16
CA PRO A 187 14.25 28.35 -4.06
C PRO A 187 15.06 27.74 -2.93
N ASP A 188 16.37 27.54 -3.15
CA ASP A 188 17.30 27.21 -2.08
C ASP A 188 17.09 28.26 -0.97
N GLU A 189 16.32 27.91 0.07
CA GLU A 189 16.18 28.78 1.22
C GLU A 189 17.60 29.04 1.70
N PRO A 190 18.04 30.31 1.78
CA PRO A 190 19.39 30.61 2.20
C PRO A 190 19.52 30.02 3.60
N THR A 191 20.29 28.93 3.71
CA THR A 191 20.61 28.35 5.02
C THR A 191 21.15 29.49 5.85
N PRO A 192 20.57 29.78 7.03
CA PRO A 192 20.98 30.87 7.88
C PRO A 192 22.30 30.48 8.56
N ASP A 193 23.36 30.40 7.77
CA ASP A 193 24.71 30.17 8.23
C ASP A 193 25.55 31.45 8.13
N ASP A 194 26.22 31.72 9.25
CA ASP A 194 27.44 32.50 9.37
C ASP A 194 27.32 33.99 9.74
N ASN A 195 26.51 34.32 10.76
CA ASN A 195 26.75 35.57 11.52
C ASN A 195 26.66 35.41 13.05
N THR A 196 27.24 34.33 13.60
CA THR A 196 27.49 34.19 15.04
C THR A 196 28.99 34.11 15.35
N LYS A 197 29.77 35.01 14.73
CA LYS A 197 31.17 35.31 15.10
C LYS A 197 31.31 36.71 15.70
N ARG A 198 30.60 37.03 16.78
CA ARG A 198 30.91 38.17 17.68
C ARG A 198 30.42 37.74 19.07
N LYS A 199 31.19 37.62 20.16
CA LYS A 199 32.36 38.36 20.64
C LYS A 199 32.89 37.61 21.88
N PRO A 200 34.20 37.45 22.12
CA PRO A 200 34.67 36.98 23.43
C PRO A 200 34.64 38.14 24.44
N PRO A 201 34.07 37.98 25.65
CA PRO A 201 34.31 38.92 26.73
C PRO A 201 35.69 38.69 27.33
N ARG A 202 36.48 39.78 27.43
CA ARG A 202 37.66 39.89 28.29
C ARG A 202 37.23 40.20 29.71
#